data_AF-A0A968XR82-F1
#
_entry.id   AF-A0A968XR82-F1
#
_cell.length_a   1.000
_cell.length_b   1.000
_cell.length_c   1.000
_cell.angle_alpha   90.00
_cell.angle_beta   90.00
_cell.angle_gamma   90.00
#
_symmetry.space_group_name_H-M   'P 1'
#
loop_
_entity.id
_entity.type
_entity.pdbx_description
1 polymer ?
#
loop_
_entity_poly.entity_id
_entity_poly.type
_entity_poly.pdbx_seq_one_letter_code
_entity_poly.pdbx_strand_id
1 'polypeptide(L)' 'MQLAPRKSNAQFKWPKKSLSALDALSAGKLIGAAADVALVIDAKGVIRDLALGSDDLFDEVADSWVGRPFMTR' A
#
# COMPACT_ATOMS: atom_id res chain seq x y z
N MET A 1 -19.56 -6.13 -26.86
CA MET A 1 -18.32 -6.10 -26.06
C MET A 1 -17.97 -4.62 -25.84
N GLN A 2 -18.10 -4.10 -24.62
CA GLN A 2 -17.86 -2.68 -24.31
C GLN A 2 -16.84 -2.60 -23.17
N LEU A 3 -15.69 -1.96 -23.40
CA LEU A 3 -14.69 -1.70 -22.36
C LEU A 3 -15.01 -0.35 -21.67
N ALA A 4 -15.47 -0.47 -20.42
CA ALA A 4 -15.25 0.36 -19.22
C ALA A 4 -15.42 1.91 -19.24
N PRO A 5 -16.06 2.48 -18.20
CA PRO A 5 -15.43 3.56 -17.45
C PRO A 5 -14.34 2.98 -16.55
N ARG A 6 -13.09 3.43 -16.70
CA ARG A 6 -12.05 3.17 -15.68
C ARG A 6 -12.57 3.73 -14.35
N LYS A 7 -12.57 2.90 -13.30
CA LYS A 7 -12.86 3.32 -11.92
C LYS A 7 -12.17 4.67 -11.67
N SER A 8 -12.96 5.68 -11.31
CA SER A 8 -12.41 6.89 -10.73
C SER A 8 -11.70 6.50 -9.44
N ASN A 9 -10.40 6.78 -9.32
CA ASN A 9 -9.75 6.81 -8.01
C ASN A 9 -10.30 8.03 -7.27
N ALA A 10 -11.49 7.88 -6.68
CA ALA A 10 -12.12 8.92 -5.90
C ALA A 10 -11.15 9.33 -4.79
N GLN A 11 -10.59 10.52 -4.91
CA GLN A 11 -9.67 11.09 -3.93
C GLN A 11 -10.44 11.68 -2.75
N PHE A 12 -9.74 11.90 -1.63
CA PHE A 12 -10.29 12.70 -0.55
C PHE A 12 -10.80 14.04 -1.07
N LYS A 13 -11.96 14.47 -0.60
CA LYS A 13 -12.53 15.78 -0.95
C LYS A 13 -11.63 16.95 -0.52
N TRP A 14 -10.85 16.77 0.56
CA TRP A 14 -9.98 17.80 1.14
C TRP A 14 -8.64 17.21 1.62
N PRO A 15 -7.77 16.74 0.71
CA PRO A 15 -6.59 15.94 1.07
C PRO A 15 -5.60 16.71 1.95
N LYS A 16 -5.41 18.01 1.72
CA LYS A 16 -4.57 18.86 2.60
C LYS A 16 -5.11 18.88 4.03
N LYS A 17 -6.42 19.03 4.21
CA LYS A 17 -7.02 19.04 5.56
C LYS A 17 -6.95 17.66 6.22
N SER A 18 -7.18 16.60 5.44
CA SER A 18 -7.25 15.23 5.97
C SER A 18 -5.90 14.58 6.23
N LEU A 19 -4.85 14.93 5.46
CA LEU A 19 -3.57 14.21 5.46
C LEU A 19 -2.37 15.05 5.94
N SER A 20 -2.45 16.39 5.97
CA SER A 20 -1.28 17.24 6.26
C SER A 20 -0.69 17.07 7.66
N ALA A 21 -1.48 16.60 8.63
CA ALA A 21 -1.05 16.38 10.00
C ALA A 21 -0.59 14.94 10.26
N LEU A 22 -0.63 14.05 9.26
CA LEU A 22 -0.20 12.68 9.45
C LEU A 22 1.33 12.61 9.43
N ASP A 23 1.89 12.08 10.51
CA ASP A 23 3.27 11.63 10.50
C ASP A 23 3.42 10.30 9.73
N ALA A 24 4.65 9.84 9.56
CA ALA A 24 4.93 8.61 8.83
C ALA A 24 4.22 7.37 9.42
N LEU A 25 4.10 7.30 10.75
CA LEU A 25 3.49 6.15 11.42
C LEU A 25 1.97 6.15 11.22
N SER A 26 1.31 7.28 11.42
CA SER A 26 -0.12 7.46 11.16
C SER A 26 -0.46 7.25 9.69
N ALA A 27 0.39 7.69 8.77
CA ALA A 27 0.22 7.43 7.35
C ALA A 27 0.31 5.94 7.02
N GLY A 28 1.32 5.23 7.58
CA GLY A 28 1.47 3.79 7.41
C GLY A 28 0.26 3.00 7.90
N LYS A 29 -0.26 3.35 9.09
CA LYS A 29 -1.48 2.73 9.64
C LYS A 29 -2.71 2.97 8.77
N LEU A 30 -2.89 4.19 8.27
CA LEU A 30 -4.01 4.52 7.37
C LEU A 30 -3.93 3.71 6.07
N ILE A 31 -2.73 3.59 5.50
CA ILE A 31 -2.51 2.82 4.27
C ILE A 31 -2.80 1.33 4.48
N GLY A 32 -2.26 0.73 5.56
CA GLY A 32 -2.53 -0.65 5.92
C GLY A 32 -4.02 -0.91 6.12
N ALA A 33 -4.69 -0.08 6.92
CA ALA A 33 -6.13 -0.23 7.17
C ALA A 33 -7.01 -0.08 5.91
N ALA A 34 -6.54 0.61 4.87
CA ALA A 34 -7.29 0.85 3.64
C ALA A 34 -7.00 -0.17 2.52
N ALA A 35 -5.96 -0.99 2.66
CA ALA A 35 -5.49 -1.91 1.64
C ALA A 35 -5.40 -3.34 2.19
N ASP A 36 -5.66 -4.33 1.34
CA ASP A 36 -5.33 -5.71 1.70
C ASP A 36 -3.82 -5.86 1.87
N VAL A 37 -3.06 -5.31 0.90
CA VAL A 37 -1.60 -5.22 0.90
C VAL A 37 -1.15 -3.91 0.26
N ALA A 38 -0.26 -3.18 0.91
CA ALA A 38 0.44 -2.04 0.35
C ALA A 38 1.96 -2.29 0.36
N LEU A 39 2.65 -2.01 -0.75
CA LEU A 39 4.08 -2.29 -0.92
C LEU A 39 4.85 -1.02 -1.28
N VAL A 40 5.99 -0.80 -0.64
CA VAL A 40 7.01 0.14 -1.10
C VAL A 40 8.00 -0.65 -1.96
N ILE A 41 8.12 -0.28 -3.22
CA ILE A 41 8.98 -0.97 -4.19
C ILE A 41 10.03 0.01 -4.70
N ASP A 42 11.29 -0.42 -4.72
CA ASP A 42 12.37 0.40 -5.26
C ASP A 42 12.42 0.39 -6.81
N ALA A 43 13.31 1.18 -7.39
CA ALA A 43 13.46 1.28 -8.84
C ALA A 43 13.87 -0.05 -9.53
N LYS A 44 14.37 -1.03 -8.77
CA LYS A 44 14.74 -2.36 -9.28
C LYS A 44 13.59 -3.37 -9.15
N GLY A 45 12.44 -2.97 -8.62
CA GLY A 45 11.31 -3.86 -8.40
C GLY A 45 11.40 -4.68 -7.11
N VAL A 46 12.32 -4.33 -6.20
CA VAL A 46 12.49 -5.03 -4.91
C VAL A 46 11.57 -4.42 -3.86
N ILE A 47 10.86 -5.27 -3.12
CA ILE A 47 10.02 -4.86 -2.00
C ILE A 47 10.92 -4.38 -0.86
N ARG A 48 10.74 -3.14 -0.43
CA ARG A 48 11.53 -2.49 0.63
C ARG A 48 10.79 -2.40 1.94
N ASP A 49 9.47 -2.33 1.88
CA ASP A 49 8.57 -2.21 3.02
C ASP A 49 7.15 -2.60 2.61
N LEU A 50 6.30 -2.91 3.59
CA LEU A 50 4.90 -3.24 3.36
C LEU A 50 4.01 -2.90 4.56
N ALA A 51 2.73 -2.70 4.27
CA ALA A 51 1.67 -2.63 5.27
C ALA A 51 0.53 -3.57 4.86
N LEU A 52 -0.07 -4.23 5.84
CA LEU A 52 -1.18 -5.15 5.64
C LEU A 52 -2.43 -4.62 6.34
N GLY A 53 -3.60 -4.98 5.83
CA GLY A 53 -4.89 -4.67 6.46
C GLY A 53 -5.26 -5.57 7.64
N SER A 54 -4.47 -6.63 7.90
CA SER A 54 -4.67 -7.54 9.03
C SER A 54 -3.33 -7.89 9.68
N ASP A 55 -3.29 -7.83 11.01
CA ASP A 55 -2.12 -8.19 11.82
C ASP A 55 -1.84 -9.71 11.74
N ASP A 56 -2.87 -10.53 11.51
CA ASP A 56 -2.76 -12.00 11.46
C ASP A 56 -1.87 -12.50 10.30
N LEU A 57 -1.69 -11.68 9.26
CA LEU A 57 -0.88 -12.01 8.09
C LEU A 57 0.54 -11.42 8.17
N PHE A 58 0.82 -10.58 9.17
CA PHE A 58 2.03 -9.76 9.19
C PHE A 58 3.30 -10.60 9.36
N ASP A 59 3.33 -11.51 10.33
CA ASP A 59 4.55 -12.26 10.64
C ASP A 59 4.94 -13.26 9.54
N GLU A 60 3.96 -13.89 8.87
CA GLU A 60 4.25 -14.86 7.79
C GLU A 60 4.61 -14.19 6.46
N VAL A 61 3.98 -13.04 6.15
CA VAL A 61 4.14 -12.36 4.86
C VAL A 61 5.26 -11.33 4.88
N ALA A 62 5.43 -10.60 5.99
CA ALA A 62 6.38 -9.50 6.04
C ALA A 62 7.83 -9.98 5.89
N ASP A 63 8.20 -11.00 6.65
CA ASP A 63 9.55 -11.57 6.66
C ASP A 63 9.92 -12.29 5.36
N SER A 64 8.91 -12.79 4.64
CA SER A 64 9.14 -13.57 3.42
C SER A 64 9.25 -12.72 2.15
N TRP A 65 8.68 -11.51 2.14
CA TRP A 65 8.58 -10.65 0.95
C TRP A 65 9.58 -9.50 0.93
N VAL A 66 9.91 -8.90 2.08
CA VAL A 66 10.88 -7.80 2.11
C VAL A 66 12.25 -8.28 1.59
N GLY A 67 12.83 -7.51 0.66
CA GLY A 67 14.07 -7.84 -0.02
C GLY A 67 13.92 -8.76 -1.24
N ARG A 68 12.70 -9.23 -1.55
CA ARG A 68 12.41 -10.01 -2.76
C ARG A 68 11.92 -9.12 -3.92
N PRO A 69 12.11 -9.53 -5.18
CA PRO A 69 11.41 -8.94 -6.31
C PRO A 69 9.89 -9.15 -6.19
N PHE A 70 9.09 -8.10 -6.44
CA PHE A 70 7.62 -8.21 -6.45
C PHE A 70 7.11 -9.04 -7.64
N MET A 71 7.79 -8.94 -8.78
CA MET A 71 7.56 -9.79 -9.94
C MET A 71 8.88 -10.42 -10.35
N THR A 72 8.95 -11.74 -10.28
CA THR A 72 9.94 -12.55 -10.98
C THR A 72 9.54 -12.61 -12.44
N ARG A 73 10.38 -12.07 -13.34
CA ARG A 73 10.27 -12.39 -14.76
C ARG A 73 10.81 -13.78 -15.04
#